data_AF-A0A924BUI6-F1
#
_entry.id   AF-A0A924BUI6-F1
#
_cell.length_a   1.000
_cell.length_b   1.000
_cell.length_c   1.000
_cell.angle_alpha   90.00
_cell.angle_beta   90.00
_cell.angle_gamma   90.00
#
_symmetry.space_group_name_H-M   'P 1'
#
loop_
_entity.id
_entity.type
_entity.pdbx_description
1 polymer ?
#
loop_
_entity_poly.entity_id
_entity_poly.type
_entity_poly.pdbx_seq_one_letter_code
_entity_poly.pdbx_strand_id
1 'polypeptide(L)'
;MENMLNESHTSYNVNGENKCPFNHGASANNNAKQAAGGGTRNRDWWPNQLKLNILRQHSSLSNPMASDFNYAAEFQTVDLQVLKNDLA
;
A
#
# COMPACT_ATOMS: atom_id res chain seq x y z
N MET A 1 -23.63 38.65 29.75
CA MET A 1 -22.81 38.45 30.97
C MET A 1 -22.33 37.02 30.89
N GLU A 2 -21.04 36.89 30.56
CA GLU A 2 -20.13 35.72 30.62
C GLU A 2 -20.45 34.51 29.72
N ASN A 3 -19.64 34.25 28.67
CA ASN A 3 -18.32 33.57 28.66
C ASN A 3 -18.41 32.08 29.05
N MET A 4 -18.14 31.16 28.12
CA MET A 4 -16.86 30.46 28.00
C MET A 4 -16.92 29.33 26.96
N LEU A 5 -16.00 29.44 26.00
CA LEU A 5 -15.21 28.42 25.28
C LEU A 5 -15.43 26.93 25.63
N ASN A 6 -15.13 26.08 24.63
CA ASN A 6 -14.66 24.67 24.74
C ASN A 6 -15.81 23.62 24.78
N GLU A 7 -15.93 22.60 23.92
CA GLU A 7 -14.95 21.76 23.22
C GLU A 7 -15.54 21.22 21.90
N SER A 8 -14.72 21.25 20.84
CA SER A 8 -14.90 20.39 19.68
C SER A 8 -14.75 18.93 20.10
N HIS A 9 -15.85 18.27 20.44
CA HIS A 9 -15.88 16.81 20.56
C HIS A 9 -15.75 16.17 19.18
N THR A 10 -14.52 16.19 18.67
CA THR A 10 -14.08 15.31 17.60
C THR A 10 -14.12 13.89 18.16
N SER A 11 -15.17 13.14 17.83
CA SER A 11 -15.25 11.73 18.14
C SER A 11 -14.29 10.97 17.24
N TYR A 12 -13.03 10.89 17.65
CA TYR A 12 -12.05 10.02 17.01
C TYR A 12 -12.42 8.57 17.33
N ASN A 13 -13.15 7.93 16.41
CA ASN A 13 -13.35 6.49 16.43
C ASN A 13 -11.99 5.82 16.13
N VAL A 14 -11.41 5.19 17.14
CA VAL A 14 -10.16 4.41 17.08
C VAL A 14 -10.41 3.08 16.36
N ASN A 15 -10.79 3.16 15.08
CA ASN A 15 -10.77 2.07 14.10
C ASN A 15 -10.11 2.54 12.78
N GLY A 16 -9.19 3.51 12.92
CA GLY A 16 -8.58 4.29 11.85
C GLY A 16 -7.06 4.17 11.77
N GLU A 17 -6.45 3.18 12.43
CA GLU A 17 -4.98 3.06 12.54
C GLU A 17 -4.25 3.06 11.18
N ASN A 18 -4.93 2.70 10.09
CA ASN A 18 -4.36 2.66 8.73
C ASN A 18 -5.26 3.35 7.68
N LYS A 19 -6.29 4.08 8.09
CA LYS A 19 -7.18 4.78 7.15
C LYS A 19 -6.64 6.19 6.94
N CYS A 20 -6.02 6.44 5.79
CA CYS A 20 -5.49 7.74 5.44
C CYS A 20 -6.60 8.82 5.56
N PRO A 21 -6.49 9.78 6.49
CA PRO A 21 -7.55 10.75 6.76
C PRO A 21 -7.61 11.89 5.73
N PHE A 22 -6.62 11.99 4.83
CA PHE A 22 -6.57 12.97 3.74
C PHE A 22 -6.45 12.26 2.39
N ASN A 23 -7.51 12.31 1.58
CA ASN A 23 -7.55 11.68 0.27
C ASN A 23 -6.78 12.52 -0.79
N HIS A 24 -5.50 12.24 -0.98
CA HIS A 24 -4.81 12.63 -2.21
C HIS A 24 -5.24 11.66 -3.34
N GLY A 25 -6.34 12.00 -4.00
CA GLY A 25 -6.83 11.32 -5.21
C GLY A 25 -7.70 10.09 -4.95
N ALA A 26 -8.97 10.19 -5.35
CA ALA A 26 -10.06 9.22 -5.23
C ALA A 26 -10.75 9.17 -3.84
N SER A 27 -11.90 9.86 -3.76
CA SER A 27 -12.88 10.05 -2.68
C SER A 27 -13.14 8.87 -1.73
N ALA A 28 -13.24 9.23 -0.44
CA ALA A 28 -13.64 8.39 0.69
C ALA A 28 -15.16 8.45 0.94
N ASN A 29 -15.97 8.81 -0.06
CA ASN A 29 -17.43 8.75 0.07
C ASN A 29 -18.10 8.41 -1.27
N ASN A 30 -18.33 7.13 -1.49
CA ASN A 30 -19.40 6.59 -2.34
C ASN A 30 -19.53 7.07 -3.80
N ASN A 31 -18.56 7.82 -4.36
CA ASN A 31 -18.56 8.14 -5.79
C ASN A 31 -17.19 8.54 -6.35
N ALA A 32 -16.10 8.16 -5.69
CA ALA A 32 -14.85 8.02 -6.42
C ALA A 32 -14.87 6.67 -7.12
N LYS A 33 -14.74 6.73 -8.45
CA LYS A 33 -14.41 5.63 -9.37
C LYS A 33 -13.88 4.43 -8.58
N GLN A 34 -14.63 3.34 -8.53
CA GLN A 34 -14.17 2.13 -7.84
C GLN A 34 -12.83 1.72 -8.48
N ALA A 35 -11.72 2.12 -7.86
CA ALA A 35 -10.41 1.65 -8.24
C ALA A 35 -10.46 0.12 -8.16
N ALA A 36 -9.81 -0.57 -9.10
CA ALA A 36 -9.83 -2.02 -9.14
C ALA A 36 -9.47 -2.58 -7.74
N GLY A 37 -10.41 -3.31 -7.13
CA GLY A 37 -10.29 -3.84 -5.78
C GLY A 37 -10.94 -3.02 -4.66
N GLY A 38 -11.65 -1.93 -4.91
CA GLY A 38 -12.42 -1.23 -3.86
C GLY A 38 -13.55 -2.07 -3.25
N GLY A 39 -14.14 -1.58 -2.15
CA GLY A 39 -15.29 -2.21 -1.47
C GLY A 39 -14.94 -3.21 -0.36
N THR A 40 -15.97 -3.64 0.39
CA THR A 40 -15.84 -4.62 1.47
C THR A 40 -15.38 -5.98 0.92
N ARG A 41 -14.35 -6.57 1.53
CA ARG A 41 -13.75 -7.85 1.13
C ARG A 41 -13.92 -8.90 2.23
N ASN A 42 -13.63 -10.16 1.93
CA ASN A 42 -13.74 -11.27 2.90
C ASN A 42 -12.97 -11.03 4.21
N ARG A 43 -11.86 -10.29 4.17
CA ARG A 43 -11.07 -9.94 5.36
C ARG A 43 -11.82 -9.04 6.34
N ASP A 44 -12.75 -8.23 5.83
CA ASP A 44 -13.51 -7.28 6.62
C ASP A 44 -14.67 -8.01 7.34
N TRP A 45 -15.23 -9.04 6.70
CA TRP A 45 -16.26 -9.91 7.27
C TRP A 45 -15.71 -10.96 8.23
N TRP A 46 -14.56 -11.57 7.91
CA TRP A 46 -13.93 -12.62 8.71
C TRP A 46 -12.47 -12.24 9.04
N PRO A 47 -12.25 -11.33 10.00
CA PRO A 47 -10.91 -10.80 10.28
C PRO A 47 -9.91 -11.87 10.77
N ASN A 48 -10.41 -12.94 11.40
CA ASN A 48 -9.62 -14.03 11.96
C ASN A 48 -9.51 -15.26 11.05
N GLN A 49 -9.98 -15.19 9.79
CA GLN A 49 -9.85 -16.29 8.84
C GLN A 49 -8.37 -16.52 8.48
N LEU A 50 -7.96 -17.79 8.30
CA LEU A 50 -6.62 -18.15 7.81
C LEU A 50 -6.32 -17.47 6.47
N LYS A 51 -5.18 -16.77 6.39
CA LYS A 51 -4.77 -16.02 5.20
C LYS A 51 -3.77 -16.84 4.37
N LEU A 52 -4.20 -17.29 3.19
CA LEU A 52 -3.35 -18.01 2.22
C LEU A 52 -2.70 -17.10 1.16
N ASN A 53 -2.80 -15.78 1.31
CA ASN A 53 -2.25 -14.83 0.34
C ASN A 53 -0.72 -14.89 0.22
N ILE A 54 -0.02 -15.34 1.26
CA ILE A 54 1.43 -15.52 1.24
C ILE A 54 1.89 -16.53 0.17
N LEU A 55 1.06 -17.54 -0.14
CA LEU A 55 1.41 -18.62 -1.07
C LEU A 55 1.29 -18.23 -2.54
N ARG A 56 0.78 -17.02 -2.82
CA ARG A 56 0.60 -16.46 -4.17
C ARG A 56 1.35 -15.15 -4.37
N GLN A 57 2.27 -14.83 -3.46
CA GLN A 57 3.21 -13.72 -3.65
C GLN A 57 4.27 -14.12 -4.69
N HIS A 58 4.81 -13.14 -5.42
CA HIS A 58 5.92 -13.33 -6.37
C HIS A 58 5.67 -14.35 -7.51
N SER A 59 4.45 -14.39 -8.04
CA SER A 59 4.16 -15.19 -9.24
C SER A 59 4.91 -14.65 -10.46
N SER A 60 5.30 -15.55 -11.37
CA SER A 60 5.88 -15.20 -12.67
C SER A 60 4.96 -14.31 -13.51
N LEU A 61 3.64 -14.37 -13.31
CA LEU A 61 2.66 -13.51 -13.97
C LEU A 61 2.82 -12.02 -13.62
N SER A 62 3.44 -11.72 -12.47
CA SER A 62 3.72 -10.36 -12.03
C SER A 62 5.17 -9.95 -12.23
N ASN A 63 6.03 -10.85 -12.72
CA ASN A 63 7.42 -10.55 -13.01
C ASN A 63 7.51 -9.93 -14.41
N PRO A 64 7.98 -8.67 -14.55
CA PRO A 64 8.13 -8.03 -15.86
C PRO A 64 9.34 -8.53 -16.65
N MET A 65 10.26 -9.27 -16.01
CA MET A 65 11.47 -9.77 -16.66
C MET A 65 11.18 -11.00 -17.53
N ALA A 66 12.06 -11.28 -18.48
CA ALA A 66 11.98 -12.47 -19.31
C ALA A 66 12.08 -13.75 -18.46
N SER A 67 11.50 -14.85 -18.94
CA SER A 67 11.45 -16.13 -18.20
C SER A 67 12.82 -16.74 -17.92
N ASP A 68 13.81 -16.42 -18.74
CA ASP A 68 15.19 -16.89 -18.69
C ASP A 68 16.16 -15.86 -18.09
N PHE A 69 15.66 -14.73 -17.58
CA PHE A 69 16.49 -13.67 -17.03
C PHE A 69 17.24 -14.14 -15.76
N ASN A 70 18.56 -13.95 -15.73
CA ASN A 70 19.41 -14.29 -14.59
C ASN A 70 20.08 -13.04 -14.00
N TYR A 71 19.50 -12.52 -12.91
CA TYR A 71 20.03 -11.34 -12.22
C TYR A 71 21.49 -11.49 -11.79
N ALA A 72 21.90 -12.67 -11.32
CA ALA A 72 23.26 -12.88 -10.84
C ALA A 72 24.29 -12.83 -11.97
N ALA A 73 23.94 -13.29 -13.17
CA ALA A 73 24.80 -13.20 -14.34
C ALA A 73 24.90 -11.75 -14.83
N GLU A 74 23.77 -11.05 -14.96
CA GLU A 74 23.75 -9.65 -15.41
C GLU A 74 24.50 -8.73 -14.45
N PHE A 75 24.33 -8.91 -13.14
CA PHE A 75 25.01 -8.09 -12.13
C PHE A 75 26.54 -8.22 -12.19
N GLN A 76 27.08 -9.38 -12.60
CA GLN A 76 28.52 -9.56 -12.75
C GLN A 76 29.11 -8.72 -13.89
N THR A 77 28.30 -8.30 -14.85
CA THR A 77 28.74 -7.47 -15.97
C THR A 77 28.78 -5.96 -15.63
N VAL A 78 28.24 -5.58 -14.47
CA VAL A 78 28.14 -4.18 -14.03
C VAL A 78 29.52 -3.64 -13.62
N ASP A 79 29.89 -2.47 -14.12
CA ASP A 79 31.05 -1.73 -13.63
C ASP A 79 30.75 -1.13 -12.24
N LEU A 80 31.22 -1.81 -11.21
CA LEU A 80 31.01 -1.40 -9.82
C LEU A 80 31.79 -0.13 -9.44
N GLN A 81 32.86 0.22 -10.15
CA GLN A 81 33.61 1.44 -9.85
C GLN A 81 32.85 2.66 -10.36
N VAL A 82 32.37 2.61 -11.60
CA VAL A 82 31.53 3.67 -12.17
C VAL A 82 30.25 3.84 -11.35
N LEU A 83 29.54 2.74 -11.04
CA LEU A 83 28.31 2.79 -10.27
C LEU A 83 28.50 3.45 -8.89
N LYS A 84 29.61 3.17 -8.20
CA LYS A 84 29.90 3.78 -6.90
C LYS A 84 30.20 5.26 -7.02
N ASN A 85 30.93 5.66 -8.05
CA ASN A 85 31.25 7.06 -8.30
C ASN A 85 30.01 7.89 -8.63
N ASP A 86 29.04 7.31 -9.35
CA ASP A 86 27.78 7.99 -9.67
C ASP A 86 26.88 8.21 -8.44
N LEU A 87 27.03 7.38 -7.40
CA LEU A 87 26.22 7.43 -6.17
C LEU A 87 26.87 8.25 -5.04
N ALA A 88 28.15 8.56 -5.14
CA ALA A 88 28.94 9.26 -4.12
C ALA A 88 28.61 10.76 -4.06
#